data_AF-A0A6S7JXP2-F1
#
_entry.id   AF-A0A6S7JXP2-F1
#
_cell.length_a   1.000
_cell.length_b   1.000
_cell.length_c   1.000
_cell.angle_alpha   90.00
_cell.angle_beta   90.00
_cell.angle_gamma   90.00
#
_symmetry.space_group_name_H-M   'P 1'
#
loop_
_entity.id
_entity.type
_entity.pdbx_description
1 polymer ?
#
loop_
_entity_poly.entity_id
_entity_poly.type
_entity_poly.pdbx_seq_one_letter_code
_entity_poly.pdbx_strand_id
1 'polypeptide(L)'
;MSWPSGTYGFPKTSTSCPDMWIPGWRKQIMEDDSGTGSTSLSTDLRMHMDVSLVDYALTRHFCTKTIDSGGSQKAWPGGMYCIYKKNQCPSGMKDGFIKWDDEDTPNKDGNDKHGILPDGEFGTTDGNDLATKISYCCNDQGDWKQSIELPVNEPFYLLPHQSKNCQRVKGALSTLEHITYDTEDSNNHDALQGSHAYKDD
;
A
#
# COMPACT_ATOMS: atom_id res chain seq x y z
N MET A 1 -10.14 6.53 21.24
CA MET A 1 -8.69 6.37 20.92
C MET A 1 -8.48 6.95 19.53
N SER A 2 -7.48 7.81 19.33
CA SER A 2 -7.23 8.50 18.06
C SER A 2 -6.06 7.89 17.28
N TRP A 3 -6.06 8.15 15.97
CA TRP A 3 -4.96 7.82 15.07
C TRP A 3 -3.70 8.64 15.38
N PRO A 4 -2.49 8.08 15.23
CA PRO A 4 -1.24 8.82 15.43
C PRO A 4 -1.10 10.06 14.54
N SER A 5 -0.20 10.95 14.95
CA SER A 5 0.12 12.21 14.26
C SER A 5 0.71 11.98 12.86
N GLY A 6 0.60 13.01 12.03
CA GLY A 6 1.07 13.04 10.64
C GLY A 6 -0.01 12.78 9.61
N THR A 7 0.40 12.87 8.34
CA THR A 7 -0.38 12.54 7.15
C THR A 7 0.17 11.25 6.53
N TYR A 8 -0.71 10.33 6.17
CA TYR A 8 -0.36 9.01 5.67
C TYR A 8 -1.59 8.33 5.07
N GLY A 9 -1.39 7.18 4.42
CA GLY A 9 -2.48 6.37 3.91
C GLY A 9 -2.38 4.90 4.32
N PHE A 10 -3.48 4.20 4.11
CA PHE A 10 -3.59 2.75 4.21
C PHE A 10 -4.25 2.17 2.96
N PRO A 11 -4.01 0.89 2.67
CA PRO A 11 -4.94 0.12 1.87
C PRO A 11 -6.34 0.29 2.43
N LYS A 12 -7.30 0.57 1.56
CA LYS A 12 -8.70 0.62 1.96
C LYS A 12 -9.20 -0.80 2.22
N THR A 13 -9.96 -0.97 3.28
CA THR A 13 -10.71 -2.20 3.56
C THR A 13 -12.03 -2.20 2.78
N SER A 14 -12.72 -3.33 2.70
CA SER A 14 -14.07 -3.42 2.13
C SER A 14 -15.12 -2.55 2.85
N THR A 15 -14.78 -1.99 4.02
CA THR A 15 -15.58 -1.01 4.75
C THR A 15 -15.26 0.44 4.35
N SER A 16 -15.96 1.43 4.91
CA SER A 16 -15.64 2.84 4.68
C SER A 16 -14.29 3.23 5.28
N CYS A 17 -13.67 4.27 4.71
CA CYS A 17 -12.48 4.87 5.33
C CYS A 17 -12.80 5.41 6.73
N PRO A 18 -11.79 5.48 7.63
CA PRO A 18 -11.96 6.15 8.92
C PRO A 18 -12.46 7.58 8.75
N ASP A 19 -13.16 8.08 9.77
CA ASP A 19 -13.74 9.43 9.73
C ASP A 19 -12.70 10.49 9.35
N MET A 20 -13.08 11.41 8.47
CA MET A 20 -12.23 12.47 7.88
C MET A 20 -11.10 12.00 6.95
N TRP A 21 -10.95 10.70 6.69
CA TRP A 21 -9.98 10.20 5.70
C TRP A 21 -10.60 10.22 4.30
N ILE A 22 -9.79 10.57 3.31
CA ILE A 22 -10.25 10.76 1.93
C ILE A 22 -9.93 9.49 1.12
N PRO A 23 -10.92 8.89 0.42
CA PRO A 23 -10.68 7.74 -0.42
C PRO A 23 -9.99 8.11 -1.74
N GLY A 24 -9.29 7.15 -2.32
CA GLY A 24 -8.76 7.21 -3.67
C GLY A 24 -8.55 5.81 -4.23
N TRP A 25 -8.32 5.69 -5.53
CA TRP A 25 -8.04 4.41 -6.17
C TRP A 25 -7.14 4.55 -7.39
N ARG A 26 -6.46 3.45 -7.71
CA ARG A 26 -5.56 3.33 -8.85
C ARG A 26 -5.83 1.99 -9.55
N LYS A 27 -6.06 2.02 -10.86
CA LYS A 27 -6.21 0.86 -11.75
C LYS A 27 -4.95 0.67 -12.59
N GLN A 28 -4.08 -0.24 -12.20
CA GLN A 28 -2.87 -0.63 -12.93
C GLN A 28 -3.17 -1.72 -13.94
N ILE A 29 -2.62 -1.58 -15.15
CA ILE A 29 -2.55 -2.66 -16.12
C ILE A 29 -1.24 -3.39 -15.87
N MET A 30 -1.34 -4.63 -15.41
CA MET A 30 -0.20 -5.50 -15.19
C MET A 30 0.14 -6.25 -16.47
N GLU A 31 1.30 -6.90 -16.50
CA GLU A 31 1.77 -7.76 -17.60
C GLU A 31 0.70 -8.78 -18.03
N ASP A 32 0.55 -8.99 -19.34
CA ASP A 32 -0.42 -9.91 -19.94
C ASP A 32 0.17 -10.96 -20.90
N ASP A 33 1.49 -10.91 -21.16
CA ASP A 33 2.18 -11.91 -21.96
C ASP A 33 2.29 -13.27 -21.23
N SER A 34 2.17 -14.34 -22.02
CA SER A 34 2.08 -15.73 -21.53
C SER A 34 3.39 -16.34 -20.98
N GLY A 35 4.34 -15.51 -20.54
CA GLY A 35 5.72 -15.85 -20.25
C GLY A 35 5.98 -16.35 -18.82
N THR A 36 5.66 -15.54 -17.80
CA THR A 36 6.29 -15.75 -16.47
C THR A 36 5.51 -15.37 -15.21
N GLY A 37 4.19 -15.39 -15.19
CA GLY A 37 3.50 -15.16 -13.93
C GLY A 37 2.00 -15.07 -14.09
N SER A 38 1.35 -14.67 -13.00
CA SER A 38 0.04 -14.03 -13.12
C SER A 38 -0.15 -13.14 -11.91
N THR A 39 -0.57 -11.90 -12.13
CA THR A 39 -1.03 -11.06 -11.03
C THR A 39 -2.14 -11.81 -10.32
N SER A 40 -2.05 -11.91 -9.00
CA SER A 40 -3.02 -12.70 -8.24
C SER A 40 -3.23 -12.12 -6.85
N LEU A 41 -4.40 -12.45 -6.31
CA LEU A 41 -4.80 -12.09 -4.97
C LEU A 41 -4.73 -13.34 -4.09
N SER A 42 -4.28 -13.19 -2.84
CA SER A 42 -4.27 -14.30 -1.89
C SER A 42 -5.65 -14.94 -1.78
N THR A 43 -5.74 -16.25 -2.02
CA THR A 43 -6.98 -17.01 -2.22
C THR A 43 -7.67 -17.47 -0.93
N ASP A 44 -7.03 -17.25 0.22
CA ASP A 44 -7.56 -17.66 1.51
C ASP A 44 -8.62 -16.68 2.01
N LEU A 45 -9.87 -16.96 1.60
CA LEU A 45 -11.09 -16.32 2.09
C LEU A 45 -11.23 -14.87 1.62
N ARG A 46 -12.48 -14.39 1.48
CA ARG A 46 -12.83 -13.04 0.99
C ARG A 46 -11.82 -12.01 1.46
N MET A 47 -11.05 -11.42 0.54
CA MET A 47 -10.12 -10.35 0.88
C MET A 47 -10.89 -9.26 1.62
N HIS A 48 -10.36 -8.86 2.77
CA HIS A 48 -10.87 -7.69 3.48
C HIS A 48 -10.37 -6.41 2.82
N MET A 49 -9.36 -6.50 1.95
CA MET A 49 -8.81 -5.39 1.19
C MET A 49 -9.80 -5.04 0.07
N ASP A 50 -10.03 -3.74 -0.14
CA ASP A 50 -10.81 -3.25 -1.27
C ASP A 50 -9.91 -3.20 -2.51
N VAL A 51 -9.76 -4.38 -3.11
CA VAL A 51 -8.96 -4.63 -4.30
C VAL A 51 -9.76 -5.49 -5.27
N SER A 52 -9.61 -5.21 -6.56
CA SER A 52 -10.19 -6.05 -7.60
C SER A 52 -9.14 -6.33 -8.67
N LEU A 53 -9.15 -7.56 -9.17
CA LEU A 53 -8.39 -7.98 -10.32
C LEU A 53 -9.38 -8.49 -11.37
N VAL A 54 -9.42 -7.84 -12.52
CA VAL A 54 -10.23 -8.25 -13.67
C VAL A 54 -9.26 -8.38 -14.83
N ASP A 55 -9.10 -9.62 -15.34
CA ASP A 55 -8.03 -9.97 -16.26
C ASP A 55 -6.66 -9.55 -15.66
N TYR A 56 -5.95 -8.63 -16.30
CA TYR A 56 -4.67 -8.06 -15.84
C TYR A 56 -4.83 -6.66 -15.21
N ALA A 57 -6.06 -6.15 -15.07
CA ALA A 57 -6.32 -4.84 -14.48
C ALA A 57 -6.45 -4.94 -12.94
N LEU A 58 -5.39 -4.56 -12.23
CA LEU A 58 -5.36 -4.49 -10.77
C LEU A 58 -5.83 -3.12 -10.28
N THR A 59 -6.99 -3.08 -9.61
CA THR A 59 -7.49 -1.86 -8.98
C THR A 59 -7.30 -1.91 -7.46
N ARG A 60 -6.48 -1.00 -6.93
CA ARG A 60 -6.23 -0.84 -5.49
C ARG A 60 -6.93 0.41 -4.98
N HIS A 61 -7.60 0.30 -3.84
CA HIS A 61 -8.20 1.43 -3.14
C HIS A 61 -7.39 1.84 -1.91
N PHE A 62 -7.47 3.12 -1.58
CA PHE A 62 -6.70 3.75 -0.51
C PHE A 62 -7.61 4.62 0.36
N CYS A 63 -7.27 4.69 1.64
CA CYS A 63 -7.78 5.71 2.55
C CYS A 63 -6.59 6.58 2.98
N THR A 64 -6.70 7.90 2.79
CA THR A 64 -5.60 8.82 3.08
C THR A 64 -6.01 9.88 4.09
N LYS A 65 -5.24 9.98 5.19
CA LYS A 65 -5.31 11.09 6.15
C LYS A 65 -4.48 12.25 5.59
N THR A 66 -5.15 13.28 5.11
CA THR A 66 -4.52 14.45 4.47
C THR A 66 -4.29 15.62 5.41
N ILE A 67 -4.94 15.62 6.57
CA ILE A 67 -4.85 16.70 7.56
C ILE A 67 -4.43 16.07 8.88
N ASP A 68 -3.32 16.58 9.44
CA ASP A 68 -2.98 16.33 10.82
C ASP A 68 -3.60 17.44 11.68
N SER A 69 -4.88 17.28 12.01
CA SER A 69 -5.68 18.29 12.68
C SER A 69 -5.29 18.46 14.15
N GLY A 70 -4.03 18.80 14.45
CA GLY A 70 -3.51 19.39 15.71
C GLY A 70 -3.80 18.69 17.04
N GLY A 71 -4.57 17.61 17.08
CA GLY A 71 -5.17 17.05 18.30
C GLY A 71 -4.61 15.70 18.71
N SER A 72 -3.93 15.00 17.81
CA SER A 72 -3.09 13.86 18.18
C SER A 72 -1.67 14.38 18.36
N GLN A 73 -1.14 14.36 19.58
CA GLN A 73 0.31 14.37 19.85
C GLN A 73 0.84 12.92 19.95
N LYS A 74 0.03 11.94 19.56
CA LYS A 74 0.35 10.53 19.72
C LYS A 74 1.36 10.12 18.66
N ALA A 75 2.56 9.80 19.11
CA ALA A 75 3.58 9.19 18.28
C ALA A 75 3.13 7.81 17.78
N TRP A 76 3.67 7.40 16.63
CA TRP A 76 3.52 6.03 16.16
C TRP A 76 4.22 5.07 17.12
N PRO A 77 3.57 3.97 17.53
CA PRO A 77 4.22 2.96 18.36
C PRO A 77 5.33 2.26 17.57
N GLY A 78 6.44 1.98 18.23
CA GLY A 78 7.53 1.19 17.65
C GLY A 78 7.07 -0.20 17.20
N GLY A 79 7.58 -0.68 16.07
CA GLY A 79 7.21 -1.97 15.49
C GLY A 79 7.94 -2.26 14.19
N MET A 80 7.42 -3.23 13.44
CA MET A 80 7.94 -3.67 12.14
C MET A 80 6.83 -3.64 11.09
N TYR A 81 6.53 -2.44 10.60
CA TYR A 81 5.46 -2.23 9.64
C TYR A 81 5.65 -0.94 8.83
N CYS A 82 5.01 -0.90 7.66
CA CYS A 82 4.91 0.29 6.83
C CYS A 82 3.46 0.77 6.71
N ILE A 83 3.34 2.04 6.37
CA ILE A 83 2.13 2.72 5.96
C ILE A 83 2.43 3.45 4.65
N TYR A 84 1.40 3.83 3.90
CA TYR A 84 1.63 4.63 2.71
C TYR A 84 2.04 6.05 3.07
N LYS A 85 3.06 6.56 2.39
CA LYS A 85 3.54 7.93 2.58
C LYS A 85 2.51 8.92 2.06
N LYS A 86 2.31 10.00 2.82
CA LYS A 86 1.63 11.21 2.33
C LYS A 86 2.35 12.43 2.89
N ASN A 87 2.97 13.21 2.04
CA ASN A 87 3.91 14.27 2.41
C ASN A 87 5.15 13.71 3.15
N GLN A 88 5.48 14.29 4.30
CA GLN A 88 6.59 13.83 5.14
C GLN A 88 6.19 12.60 5.95
N CYS A 89 7.14 11.68 6.15
CA CYS A 89 6.91 10.55 7.03
C CYS A 89 6.66 11.00 8.47
N PRO A 90 5.72 10.36 9.19
CA PRO A 90 5.54 10.62 10.61
C PRO A 90 6.85 10.43 11.38
N SER A 91 6.98 11.16 12.49
CA SER A 91 8.21 11.14 13.30
C SER A 91 8.63 9.72 13.68
N GLY A 92 9.91 9.41 13.45
CA GLY A 92 10.50 8.10 13.73
C GLY A 92 10.31 7.04 12.63
N MET A 93 9.57 7.35 11.55
CA MET A 93 9.44 6.46 10.40
C MET A 93 10.40 6.84 9.27
N LYS A 94 10.91 5.84 8.57
CA LYS A 94 11.87 5.97 7.46
C LYS A 94 11.14 5.86 6.13
N ASP A 95 11.60 6.61 5.13
CA ASP A 95 11.00 6.61 3.81
C ASP A 95 11.64 5.57 2.86
N GLY A 96 10.87 5.22 1.84
CA GLY A 96 11.29 4.37 0.74
C GLY A 96 10.16 4.16 -0.24
N PHE A 97 10.39 3.33 -1.26
CA PHE A 97 9.40 3.04 -2.29
C PHE A 97 9.57 1.64 -2.88
N ILE A 98 8.50 1.19 -3.54
CA ILE A 98 8.51 0.11 -4.53
C ILE A 98 7.95 0.71 -5.81
N LYS A 99 8.62 0.45 -6.93
CA LYS A 99 8.23 0.74 -8.29
C LYS A 99 8.03 -0.60 -8.99
N TRP A 100 6.84 -0.77 -9.53
CA TRP A 100 6.49 -1.84 -10.46
C TRP A 100 6.55 -1.27 -11.87
N ASP A 101 7.27 -1.94 -12.76
CA ASP A 101 7.20 -1.70 -14.19
C ASP A 101 5.89 -2.34 -14.69
N ASP A 102 4.92 -1.48 -14.98
CA ASP A 102 3.59 -1.88 -15.46
C ASP A 102 3.70 -2.17 -16.99
N GLU A 103 2.69 -2.82 -17.59
CA GLU A 103 2.65 -3.16 -19.04
C GLU A 103 2.96 -1.95 -19.95
N ASP A 104 3.88 -2.12 -20.91
CA ASP A 104 4.37 -1.06 -21.81
C ASP A 104 3.36 -0.63 -22.89
N THR A 105 2.45 -1.52 -23.30
CA THR A 105 1.49 -1.30 -24.38
C THR A 105 0.03 -1.57 -23.97
N PRO A 106 -0.49 -0.90 -22.92
CA PRO A 106 -1.82 -1.16 -22.44
C PRO A 106 -2.85 -0.79 -23.51
N ASN A 107 -3.91 -1.60 -23.60
CA ASN A 107 -5.09 -1.25 -24.39
C ASN A 107 -5.62 0.15 -24.04
N LYS A 108 -6.42 0.77 -24.93
CA LYS A 108 -6.88 2.18 -24.80
C LYS A 108 -7.58 2.54 -23.48
N ASP A 109 -8.05 1.57 -22.70
CA ASP A 109 -8.59 1.72 -21.35
C ASP A 109 -7.51 1.48 -20.27
N GLY A 110 -6.32 2.03 -20.48
CA GLY A 110 -5.11 1.76 -19.70
C GLY A 110 -5.16 2.27 -18.25
N ASN A 111 -3.97 2.55 -17.73
CA ASN A 111 -3.74 3.05 -16.38
C ASN A 111 -4.68 4.22 -16.01
N ASP A 112 -5.42 4.10 -14.90
CA ASP A 112 -6.35 5.15 -14.41
C ASP A 112 -6.25 5.34 -12.89
N LYS A 113 -6.74 6.48 -12.39
CA LYS A 113 -6.78 6.84 -10.97
C LYS A 113 -7.80 7.93 -10.65
N HIS A 114 -8.27 7.95 -9.41
CA HIS A 114 -9.13 9.01 -8.89
C HIS A 114 -8.95 9.23 -7.37
N GLY A 115 -9.40 10.38 -6.88
CA GLY A 115 -9.39 10.72 -5.46
C GLY A 115 -8.00 11.04 -4.93
N ILE A 116 -7.76 10.76 -3.64
CA ILE A 116 -6.46 11.03 -3.00
C ILE A 116 -5.66 9.74 -2.85
N LEU A 117 -4.52 9.71 -3.52
CA LEU A 117 -3.55 8.63 -3.43
C LEU A 117 -2.44 8.92 -2.42
N PRO A 118 -1.76 7.85 -1.95
CA PRO A 118 -0.40 7.92 -1.45
C PRO A 118 0.54 8.71 -2.37
N ASP A 119 1.65 9.15 -1.80
CA ASP A 119 2.74 9.71 -2.59
C ASP A 119 3.38 8.63 -3.46
N GLY A 120 3.60 8.97 -4.72
CA GLY A 120 4.00 8.00 -5.73
C GLY A 120 4.02 8.61 -7.13
N GLU A 121 4.37 7.77 -8.08
CA GLU A 121 4.29 8.05 -9.52
C GLU A 121 3.29 7.05 -10.10
N PHE A 122 2.35 7.55 -10.89
CA PHE A 122 1.21 6.77 -11.35
C PHE A 122 0.99 7.02 -12.85
N GLY A 123 2.03 6.74 -13.64
CA GLY A 123 2.07 6.59 -15.11
C GLY A 123 1.03 7.33 -15.95
N THR A 124 0.93 8.67 -15.86
CA THR A 124 0.00 9.44 -16.70
C THR A 124 0.64 10.72 -17.21
N THR A 125 1.56 10.63 -18.17
CA THR A 125 1.79 11.63 -19.23
C THR A 125 3.01 11.22 -20.06
N ASP A 126 2.82 11.16 -21.38
CA ASP A 126 3.89 11.23 -22.40
C ASP A 126 4.56 9.91 -22.82
N GLY A 127 3.89 8.79 -22.60
CA GLY A 127 3.93 7.64 -23.53
C GLY A 127 5.21 6.83 -23.61
N ASN A 128 6.05 6.78 -22.57
CA ASN A 128 7.22 5.89 -22.58
C ASN A 128 7.65 5.29 -21.23
N ASP A 129 6.83 5.40 -20.17
CA ASP A 129 7.05 4.61 -18.95
C ASP A 129 5.74 4.58 -18.15
N LEU A 130 5.15 3.38 -18.01
CA LEU A 130 3.87 3.16 -17.35
C LEU A 130 4.02 2.73 -15.89
N ALA A 131 5.25 2.74 -15.36
CA ALA A 131 5.54 2.29 -14.03
C ALA A 131 4.67 2.96 -12.95
N THR A 132 4.30 2.15 -11.96
CA THR A 132 3.67 2.61 -10.74
C THR A 132 4.66 2.56 -9.59
N LYS A 133 4.98 3.74 -9.05
CA LYS A 133 5.76 3.88 -7.82
C LYS A 133 4.85 4.22 -6.66
N ILE A 134 4.93 3.46 -5.57
CA ILE A 134 4.30 3.82 -4.30
C ILE A 134 5.37 4.04 -3.23
N SER A 135 5.25 5.16 -2.52
CA SER A 135 6.14 5.51 -1.43
C SER A 135 5.56 5.09 -0.08
N TYR A 136 6.45 4.69 0.82
CA TYR A 136 6.13 4.18 2.15
C TYR A 136 6.80 5.01 3.24
N CYS A 137 6.21 4.93 4.43
CA CYS A 137 6.85 5.29 5.68
C CYS A 137 6.85 4.04 6.57
N CYS A 138 8.01 3.60 7.01
CA CYS A 138 8.16 2.36 7.76
C CYS A 138 8.74 2.59 9.14
N ASN A 139 8.20 1.87 10.11
CA ASN A 139 8.75 1.74 11.44
C ASN A 139 9.62 0.46 11.46
N ASP A 140 10.82 0.58 11.99
CA ASP A 140 11.76 -0.51 12.22
C ASP A 140 12.28 -0.54 13.67
N GLN A 141 11.59 0.15 14.57
CA GLN A 141 11.94 0.33 15.97
C GLN A 141 11.08 -0.57 16.86
N GLY A 142 11.20 -1.89 16.73
CA GLY A 142 10.43 -2.85 17.54
C GLY A 142 10.45 -4.26 16.98
N ASP A 143 9.46 -5.08 17.38
CA ASP A 143 9.27 -6.45 16.91
C ASP A 143 7.78 -6.66 16.57
N TRP A 144 7.51 -7.31 15.43
CA TRP A 144 6.13 -7.57 14.97
C TRP A 144 5.28 -8.37 15.96
N LYS A 145 5.89 -9.18 16.84
CA LYS A 145 5.22 -9.98 17.88
C LYS A 145 4.77 -9.15 19.07
N GLN A 146 5.40 -8.00 19.31
CA GLN A 146 5.01 -7.10 20.38
C GLN A 146 3.76 -6.33 19.96
N SER A 147 2.67 -6.46 20.72
CA SER A 147 1.41 -5.84 20.34
C SER A 147 1.46 -4.32 20.50
N ILE A 148 1.12 -3.58 19.45
CA ILE A 148 1.02 -2.12 19.48
C ILE A 148 -0.41 -1.65 19.71
N GLU A 149 -0.59 -0.39 20.11
CA GLU A 149 -1.90 0.20 20.38
C GLU A 149 -2.30 1.23 19.31
N LEU A 150 -3.20 0.81 18.41
CA LEU A 150 -3.85 1.64 17.39
C LEU A 150 -5.38 1.57 17.54
N PRO A 151 -6.16 2.53 16.97
CA PRO A 151 -7.61 2.42 16.95
C PRO A 151 -8.06 1.14 16.24
N VAL A 152 -8.94 0.36 16.88
CA VAL A 152 -9.45 -0.93 16.35
C VAL A 152 -10.97 -0.92 16.13
N ASN A 153 -11.59 0.26 16.15
CA ASN A 153 -13.03 0.40 15.92
C ASN A 153 -13.41 0.06 14.47
N GLU A 154 -12.47 0.29 13.54
CA GLU A 154 -12.59 -0.03 12.12
C GLU A 154 -11.40 -0.92 11.73
N PRO A 155 -11.57 -1.87 10.80
CA PRO A 155 -10.45 -2.64 10.28
C PRO A 155 -9.46 -1.73 9.53
N PHE A 156 -8.19 -2.10 9.53
CA PHE A 156 -7.14 -1.37 8.84
C PHE A 156 -5.98 -2.30 8.47
N TYR A 157 -5.11 -1.82 7.59
CA TYR A 157 -3.90 -2.51 7.18
C TYR A 157 -2.66 -1.82 7.72
N LEU A 158 -1.77 -2.65 8.27
CA LEU A 158 -0.35 -2.34 8.35
C LEU A 158 0.36 -3.26 7.38
N LEU A 159 1.26 -2.70 6.58
CA LEU A 159 2.02 -3.47 5.62
C LEU A 159 3.22 -4.08 6.36
N PRO A 160 3.46 -5.39 6.33
CA PRO A 160 4.62 -5.98 6.99
C PRO A 160 5.93 -5.32 6.53
N HIS A 161 6.92 -5.20 7.42
CA HIS A 161 8.24 -4.65 7.09
C HIS A 161 9.31 -5.51 7.76
N GLN A 162 10.35 -5.92 7.02
CA GLN A 162 11.43 -6.80 7.50
C GLN A 162 10.97 -8.17 8.07
N SER A 163 9.69 -8.51 7.91
CA SER A 163 9.06 -9.74 8.38
C SER A 163 7.92 -10.11 7.44
N LYS A 164 7.71 -11.41 7.23
CA LYS A 164 6.53 -11.96 6.54
C LYS A 164 5.25 -11.88 7.38
N ASN A 165 5.36 -11.50 8.66
CA ASN A 165 4.24 -11.51 9.60
C ASN A 165 3.65 -10.11 9.79
N CYS A 166 2.33 -10.04 9.93
CA CYS A 166 1.65 -8.81 10.32
C CYS A 166 2.07 -8.35 11.72
N GLN A 167 2.29 -7.04 11.87
CA GLN A 167 2.45 -6.40 13.17
C GLN A 167 1.21 -6.66 14.04
N ARG A 168 1.41 -7.25 15.22
CA ARG A 168 0.30 -7.50 16.16
C ARG A 168 -0.23 -6.18 16.72
N VAL A 169 -1.55 -6.06 16.79
CA VAL A 169 -2.25 -4.91 17.38
C VAL A 169 -3.13 -5.41 18.52
N LYS A 170 -3.04 -4.75 19.67
CA LYS A 170 -3.82 -5.12 20.85
C LYS A 170 -5.31 -4.97 20.58
N GLY A 171 -6.08 -6.03 20.83
CA GLY A 171 -7.53 -6.04 20.61
C GLY A 171 -7.97 -6.28 19.17
N ALA A 172 -7.04 -6.61 18.25
CA ALA A 172 -7.35 -6.99 16.88
C ALA A 172 -6.88 -8.42 16.57
N LEU A 173 -7.53 -9.03 15.58
CA LEU A 173 -7.05 -10.23 14.90
C LEU A 173 -6.38 -9.81 13.60
N SER A 174 -5.22 -10.39 13.29
CA SER A 174 -4.45 -10.08 12.09
C SER A 174 -4.43 -11.27 11.15
N THR A 175 -4.76 -11.04 9.89
CA THR A 175 -4.65 -12.01 8.80
C THR A 175 -3.75 -11.41 7.73
N LEU A 176 -2.80 -12.19 7.22
CA LEU A 176 -1.95 -11.75 6.12
C LEU A 176 -2.73 -11.91 4.81
N GLU A 177 -2.92 -10.80 4.12
CA GLU A 177 -3.44 -10.74 2.76
C GLU A 177 -2.38 -10.13 1.86
N HIS A 178 -2.23 -10.65 0.66
CA HIS A 178 -1.20 -10.18 -0.27
C HIS A 178 -1.71 -10.11 -1.70
N ILE A 179 -1.01 -9.28 -2.47
CA ILE A 179 -1.13 -9.17 -3.91
C ILE A 179 0.21 -9.64 -4.45
N THR A 180 0.18 -10.64 -5.34
CA THR A 180 1.33 -11.01 -6.16
C THR A 180 1.24 -10.18 -7.43
N TYR A 181 2.30 -9.44 -7.73
CA TYR A 181 2.38 -8.59 -8.92
C TYR A 181 3.14 -9.35 -9.99
N ASP A 182 2.57 -9.37 -11.18
CA ASP A 182 3.22 -9.78 -12.41
C ASP A 182 3.59 -8.51 -13.18
N THR A 183 4.88 -8.25 -13.27
CA THR A 183 5.46 -7.01 -13.83
C THR A 183 6.13 -7.33 -15.15
N GLU A 184 6.44 -6.31 -15.93
CA GLU A 184 7.06 -6.42 -17.26
C GLU A 184 8.11 -7.54 -17.36
N ASP A 185 7.96 -8.43 -18.34
CA ASP A 185 8.88 -9.55 -18.55
C ASP A 185 10.15 -9.12 -19.31
N SER A 186 10.07 -8.06 -20.11
CA SER A 186 11.12 -7.63 -21.03
C SER A 186 11.67 -6.23 -20.68
N ASN A 187 12.98 -6.11 -20.47
CA ASN A 187 13.60 -4.84 -20.05
C ASN A 187 12.99 -4.26 -18.75
N ASN A 188 12.58 -5.14 -17.83
CA ASN A 188 11.96 -4.79 -16.55
C ASN A 188 12.80 -3.79 -15.73
N HIS A 189 12.20 -2.64 -15.39
CA HIS A 189 12.77 -1.57 -14.59
C HIS A 189 12.17 -1.49 -13.17
N ASP A 190 11.67 -2.59 -12.62
CA ASP A 190 11.30 -2.71 -11.22
C ASP A 190 12.39 -2.12 -10.33
N ALA A 191 11.97 -1.35 -9.33
CA ALA A 191 12.91 -0.70 -8.44
C ALA A 191 12.37 -0.63 -7.02
N LEU A 192 13.28 -0.78 -6.07
CA LEU A 192 13.00 -0.52 -4.66
C LEU A 192 14.14 0.29 -4.05
N GLN A 193 13.81 1.15 -3.11
CA GLN A 193 14.81 1.92 -2.38
C GLN A 193 14.30 2.26 -0.99
N GLY A 194 15.21 2.32 -0.01
CA GLY A 194 14.88 2.74 1.34
C GLY A 194 13.99 1.73 2.06
N SER A 195 13.15 2.23 2.97
CA SER A 195 12.24 1.37 3.74
C SER A 195 10.90 1.18 3.01
N HIS A 196 10.51 -0.06 2.77
CA HIS A 196 9.29 -0.42 2.05
C HIS A 196 8.59 -1.65 2.64
N ALA A 197 7.35 -1.89 2.22
CA ALA A 197 6.62 -3.09 2.59
C ALA A 197 7.38 -4.37 2.20
N TYR A 198 7.21 -5.44 2.98
CA TYR A 198 7.84 -6.72 2.73
C TYR A 198 7.46 -7.24 1.34
N LYS A 199 8.46 -7.72 0.61
CA LYS A 199 8.35 -8.39 -0.68
C LYS A 199 9.02 -9.75 -0.53
N ASP A 200 8.38 -10.81 -1.01
CA ASP A 200 9.03 -12.12 -1.14
C ASP A 200 10.08 -12.07 -2.27
N ASP A 201 11.23 -12.68 -2.02
CA ASP A 201 12.31 -12.85 -3.01
C ASP A 201 11.94 -13.92 -4.05
#